data_AF-A0A833TYH8-F1
#
_entry.id   AF-A0A833TYH8-F1
#
_cell.length_a   1.000
_cell.length_b   1.000
_cell.length_c   1.000
_cell.angle_alpha   90.00
_cell.angle_beta   90.00
_cell.angle_gamma   90.00
#
_symmetry.space_group_name_H-M   'P 1'
#
loop_
_entity.id
_entity.type
_entity.pdbx_description
1 polymer ?
#
loop_
_entity_poly.entity_id
_entity_poly.type
_entity_poly.pdbx_seq_one_letter_code
_entity_poly.pdbx_strand_id
1 'polypeptide(L)'
;MAIQAQMYSENLGFPLCSSQDWIIDNGCGGVGVPNHFGYNPQQKQQLQQQHLQQLQNQQQRNQNLFFENGSLVSAMKNNTNAVTFNSHLPIMQHSQSIASQFESQRQEIDQYIRIQNERLRLVLQEQRKQQLTGLLKKIESKTSVLLRQKDEEIAKGVNRTMELEVFLRRLEAENQAWQRVAQENEAMVASLNNTLEQVLERSPCGINNGAEDAESCCDVDRNLEQREEEEEEEEEEKQNREGLYMLCKSCNIRDSCVLFLPCRHLCSCKACEALLDSCPVCGMAKKASIEALIS
;
A
#
# COMPACT_ATOMS: atom_id res chain seq x y z
N MET A 1 -32.22 22.00 17.35
CA MET A 1 -31.39 22.79 16.40
C MET A 1 -30.69 21.81 15.49
N ALA A 2 -31.18 21.70 14.26
CA ALA A 2 -30.62 20.84 13.22
C ALA A 2 -29.54 21.61 12.47
N ILE A 3 -28.39 20.99 12.19
CA ILE A 3 -27.42 21.51 11.24
C ILE A 3 -27.29 20.50 10.11
N GLN A 4 -27.41 21.07 8.93
CA GLN A 4 -27.80 20.53 7.65
C GLN A 4 -26.56 20.05 6.89
N ALA A 5 -26.63 18.84 6.34
CA ALA A 5 -25.66 18.34 5.38
C ALA A 5 -25.75 19.15 4.07
N GLN A 6 -24.63 19.72 3.64
CA GLN A 6 -24.51 20.31 2.30
C GLN A 6 -23.91 19.29 1.35
N MET A 7 -24.76 18.83 0.44
CA MET A 7 -24.41 18.12 -0.78
C MET A 7 -23.80 19.12 -1.77
N TYR A 8 -22.59 18.87 -2.25
CA TYR A 8 -22.09 19.46 -3.49
C TYR A 8 -21.78 18.34 -4.48
N SER A 9 -22.41 18.45 -5.65
CA SER A 9 -22.23 17.56 -6.79
C SER A 9 -21.36 18.24 -7.85
N GLU A 10 -20.69 17.40 -8.65
CA GLU A 10 -20.18 17.64 -10.02
C GLU A 10 -18.79 18.29 -10.21
N ASN A 11 -17.80 17.43 -10.46
CA ASN A 11 -17.07 17.40 -11.74
C ASN A 11 -16.16 16.16 -11.82
N LEU A 12 -16.66 15.08 -12.42
CA LEU A 12 -15.84 13.93 -12.82
C LEU A 12 -15.34 14.15 -14.26
N GLY A 13 -14.17 14.77 -14.39
CA GLY A 13 -13.41 14.77 -15.63
C GLY A 13 -12.62 13.46 -15.75
N PHE A 14 -13.04 12.56 -16.66
CA PHE A 14 -12.23 11.42 -17.08
C PHE A 14 -11.18 11.90 -18.10
N PRO A 15 -9.86 11.66 -17.90
CA PRO A 15 -8.91 11.76 -18.99
C PRO A 15 -8.98 10.48 -19.83
N LEU A 16 -9.24 10.67 -21.12
CA LEU A 16 -9.11 9.68 -22.16
C LEU A 16 -7.71 9.04 -22.19
N CYS A 17 -7.71 7.80 -22.65
CA CYS A 17 -6.56 7.01 -23.07
C CYS A 17 -5.53 7.82 -23.88
N SER A 18 -4.29 7.89 -23.38
CA SER A 18 -3.10 8.18 -24.20
C SER A 18 -2.08 7.08 -23.95
N SER A 19 -1.89 6.27 -24.98
CA SER A 19 -0.81 5.30 -25.11
C SER A 19 0.51 6.06 -25.15
N GLN A 20 1.42 5.82 -24.20
CA GLN A 20 2.80 6.27 -24.33
C GLN A 20 3.73 5.15 -23.89
N ASP A 21 4.37 4.54 -24.89
CA ASP A 21 5.52 3.65 -24.76
C ASP A 21 6.64 4.35 -23.99
N TRP A 22 7.21 3.66 -23.00
CA TRP A 22 8.48 4.01 -22.39
C TRP A 22 9.41 2.81 -22.48
N ILE A 23 10.30 2.86 -23.47
CA ILE A 23 11.54 2.09 -23.55
C ILE A 23 12.62 3.00 -22.97
N ILE A 24 13.26 2.62 -21.85
CA ILE A 24 14.64 2.99 -21.56
C ILE A 24 15.36 1.79 -20.92
N ASP A 25 16.56 1.59 -21.44
CA ASP A 25 17.50 0.50 -21.29
C ASP A 25 18.55 0.77 -20.18
N ASN A 26 19.24 -0.29 -19.74
CA ASN A 26 20.43 -0.37 -18.85
C ASN A 26 20.32 0.05 -17.35
N GLY A 27 20.90 -0.64 -16.36
CA GLY A 27 21.73 -1.86 -16.27
C GLY A 27 22.38 -2.01 -14.87
N CYS A 28 22.55 -3.26 -14.39
CA CYS A 28 23.41 -3.78 -13.29
C CYS A 28 23.20 -3.28 -11.82
N GLY A 29 23.03 -4.08 -10.76
CA GLY A 29 23.02 -5.55 -10.58
C GLY A 29 22.69 -5.99 -9.12
N GLY A 30 22.24 -7.26 -8.96
CA GLY A 30 22.18 -8.12 -7.75
C GLY A 30 21.31 -7.66 -6.55
N VAL A 31 20.33 -8.39 -5.99
CA VAL A 31 20.23 -9.82 -5.68
C VAL A 31 18.75 -10.25 -5.55
N GLY A 32 18.33 -11.22 -6.37
CA GLY A 32 17.44 -12.36 -6.09
C GLY A 32 16.04 -12.20 -5.48
N VAL A 33 14.99 -12.01 -6.30
CA VAL A 33 13.69 -12.72 -6.21
C VAL A 33 13.08 -12.85 -7.62
N PRO A 34 12.72 -14.05 -8.11
CA PRO A 34 12.15 -14.21 -9.46
C PRO A 34 10.62 -14.06 -9.40
N ASN A 35 10.11 -12.84 -9.60
CA ASN A 35 8.71 -12.65 -10.01
C ASN A 35 8.67 -12.18 -11.46
N HIS A 36 9.09 -13.07 -12.35
CA HIS A 36 8.80 -12.97 -13.76
C HIS A 36 7.35 -13.43 -13.98
N PHE A 37 6.38 -12.54 -13.74
CA PHE A 37 5.03 -12.71 -14.29
C PHE A 37 5.10 -12.44 -15.79
N GLY A 38 5.62 -13.43 -16.52
CA GLY A 38 5.45 -13.50 -17.96
C GLY A 38 3.95 -13.46 -18.24
N TYR A 39 3.51 -12.41 -18.94
CA TYR A 39 2.27 -12.44 -19.68
C TYR A 39 2.35 -13.65 -20.59
N ASN A 40 1.75 -14.77 -20.19
CA ASN A 40 1.90 -16.02 -20.90
C ASN A 40 1.25 -15.83 -22.29
N PRO A 41 2.03 -15.71 -23.39
CA PRO A 41 1.46 -15.46 -24.71
C PRO A 41 0.54 -16.60 -25.13
N GLN A 42 0.74 -17.80 -24.58
CA GLN A 42 -0.14 -18.95 -24.74
C GLN A 42 -1.55 -18.72 -24.18
N GLN A 43 -1.70 -18.02 -23.06
CA GLN A 43 -3.03 -17.78 -22.46
C GLN A 43 -3.83 -16.75 -23.28
N LYS A 44 -3.16 -15.70 -23.79
CA LYS A 44 -3.77 -14.72 -24.70
C LYS A 44 -4.13 -15.37 -26.04
N GLN A 45 -3.27 -16.25 -26.56
CA GLN A 45 -3.52 -17.00 -27.80
C GLN A 45 -4.65 -18.01 -27.64
N GLN A 46 -4.77 -18.68 -26.49
CA GLN A 46 -5.91 -19.56 -26.17
C GLN A 46 -7.23 -18.78 -26.09
N LEU A 47 -7.26 -17.65 -25.38
CA LEU A 47 -8.46 -16.80 -25.29
C LEU A 47 -8.87 -16.26 -26.66
N GLN A 48 -7.90 -15.90 -27.50
CA GLN A 48 -8.16 -15.42 -28.86
C GLN A 48 -8.67 -16.54 -29.79
N GLN A 49 -8.11 -17.76 -29.70
CA GLN A 49 -8.63 -18.93 -30.42
C GLN A 49 -10.03 -19.30 -29.96
N GLN A 50 -10.30 -19.28 -28.65
CA GLN A 50 -11.61 -19.61 -28.11
C GLN A 50 -12.68 -18.59 -28.55
N HIS A 51 -12.32 -17.31 -28.63
CA HIS A 51 -13.19 -16.27 -29.18
C HIS A 51 -13.48 -16.46 -30.68
N LEU A 52 -12.46 -16.84 -31.46
CA LEU A 52 -12.62 -17.08 -32.91
C LEU A 52 -13.50 -18.31 -33.18
N GLN A 53 -13.33 -19.38 -32.39
CA GLN A 53 -14.15 -20.58 -32.45
C GLN A 53 -15.61 -20.29 -32.07
N GLN A 54 -15.83 -19.41 -31.08
CA GLN A 54 -17.18 -18.99 -30.68
C GLN A 54 -17.87 -18.17 -31.78
N LEU A 55 -17.12 -17.31 -32.50
CA LEU A 55 -17.64 -16.57 -33.66
C LEU A 55 -18.05 -17.50 -34.80
N GLN A 56 -17.21 -18.50 -35.14
CA GLN A 56 -17.52 -19.47 -36.20
C GLN A 56 -18.76 -20.31 -35.86
N ASN A 57 -18.88 -20.76 -34.62
CA ASN A 57 -20.02 -21.57 -34.17
C ASN A 57 -21.32 -20.74 -34.18
N GLN A 58 -21.23 -19.44 -33.85
CA GLN A 58 -22.36 -18.53 -33.96
C GLN A 58 -22.77 -18.28 -35.42
N GLN A 59 -21.82 -18.16 -36.36
CA GLN A 59 -22.12 -18.05 -37.80
C GLN A 59 -22.82 -19.31 -38.35
N GLN A 60 -22.37 -20.52 -37.99
CA GLN A 60 -23.03 -21.76 -38.40
C GLN A 60 -24.45 -21.88 -37.84
N ARG A 61 -24.65 -21.47 -36.57
CA ARG A 61 -25.99 -21.46 -35.96
C ARG A 61 -26.95 -20.51 -36.66
N ASN A 62 -26.46 -19.39 -37.19
CA ASN A 62 -27.29 -18.47 -38.00
C ASN A 62 -27.60 -18.98 -39.40
N GLN A 63 -26.70 -19.74 -40.02
CA GLN A 63 -26.98 -20.36 -41.32
C GLN A 63 -28.05 -21.45 -41.20
N ASN A 64 -28.04 -22.24 -40.12
CA ASN A 64 -29.06 -23.26 -39.87
C ASN A 64 -30.46 -22.66 -39.60
N LEU A 65 -30.54 -21.53 -38.89
CA LEU A 65 -31.80 -20.80 -38.66
C LEU A 65 -32.34 -20.11 -39.93
N PHE A 66 -31.48 -19.81 -40.91
CA PHE A 66 -31.88 -19.25 -42.21
C PHE A 66 -32.51 -20.30 -43.14
N PHE A 67 -32.08 -21.56 -43.03
CA PHE A 67 -32.63 -22.68 -43.82
C PHE A 67 -33.97 -23.20 -43.27
N GLU A 68 -34.17 -23.23 -41.95
CA GLU A 68 -35.44 -23.69 -41.37
C GLU A 68 -36.62 -22.75 -41.67
N ASN A 69 -36.39 -21.43 -41.74
CA ASN A 69 -37.45 -20.48 -42.07
C ASN A 69 -37.67 -20.27 -43.59
N GLY A 70 -36.69 -20.60 -44.44
CA GLY A 70 -36.86 -20.55 -45.90
C GLY A 70 -37.72 -21.69 -46.47
N SER A 71 -37.83 -22.82 -45.76
CA SER A 71 -38.53 -24.01 -46.26
C SER A 71 -40.06 -23.95 -46.11
N LEU A 72 -40.59 -23.12 -45.21
CA LEU A 72 -42.05 -22.95 -45.03
C LEU A 72 -42.71 -22.08 -46.11
N VAL A 73 -41.95 -21.30 -46.88
CA VAL A 73 -42.49 -20.33 -47.86
C VAL A 73 -42.62 -20.91 -49.28
N SER A 74 -42.08 -22.11 -49.56
CA SER A 74 -42.10 -22.70 -50.91
C SER A 74 -43.29 -23.64 -51.22
N ALA A 75 -44.32 -23.69 -50.37
CA ALA A 75 -45.46 -24.60 -50.53
C ALA A 75 -46.77 -23.88 -50.91
N MET A 76 -46.77 -23.06 -51.97
CA MET A 76 -48.02 -22.69 -52.66
C MET A 76 -47.95 -23.15 -54.12
N LYS A 77 -48.63 -24.27 -54.37
CA LYS A 77 -48.76 -24.92 -55.68
C LYS A 77 -49.58 -24.03 -56.64
N ASN A 78 -48.99 -23.75 -57.79
CA ASN A 78 -49.67 -23.25 -58.98
C ASN A 78 -50.79 -24.22 -59.40
N ASN A 79 -51.99 -23.69 -59.65
CA ASN A 79 -53.02 -24.41 -60.40
C ASN A 79 -53.49 -23.55 -61.57
N THR A 80 -52.97 -23.88 -62.76
CA THR A 80 -53.46 -23.42 -64.05
C THR A 80 -54.59 -24.34 -64.50
N ASN A 81 -55.78 -23.77 -64.82
CA ASN A 81 -56.52 -24.08 -66.04
C ASN A 81 -57.85 -23.31 -66.18
N ALA A 82 -58.20 -23.09 -67.46
CA ALA A 82 -59.49 -22.72 -68.06
C ALA A 82 -59.80 -21.22 -68.35
N VAL A 83 -59.60 -20.90 -69.64
CA VAL A 83 -60.14 -19.85 -70.53
C VAL A 83 -61.59 -19.37 -70.26
N THR A 84 -61.87 -18.07 -70.49
CA THR A 84 -62.64 -17.51 -71.65
C THR A 84 -62.78 -15.97 -71.51
N PHE A 85 -62.70 -15.25 -72.65
CA PHE A 85 -62.72 -13.79 -72.80
C PHE A 85 -64.02 -13.11 -72.31
N ASN A 86 -63.87 -11.97 -71.61
CA ASN A 86 -64.73 -10.80 -71.79
C ASN A 86 -63.98 -9.52 -71.37
N SER A 87 -63.99 -8.55 -72.28
CA SER A 87 -63.33 -7.25 -72.18
C SER A 87 -64.08 -6.34 -71.20
N HIS A 88 -63.33 -5.47 -70.51
CA HIS A 88 -63.78 -4.40 -69.60
C HIS A 88 -64.00 -4.76 -68.11
N LEU A 89 -62.91 -5.14 -67.42
CA LEU A 89 -62.46 -4.73 -66.06
C LEU A 89 -61.55 -5.81 -65.44
N PRO A 90 -60.21 -5.68 -65.53
CA PRO A 90 -59.34 -6.42 -64.59
C PRO A 90 -58.24 -5.56 -63.91
N ILE A 91 -58.11 -4.28 -64.25
CA ILE A 91 -56.96 -3.46 -63.79
C ILE A 91 -57.00 -3.21 -62.27
N MET A 92 -58.19 -3.02 -61.67
CA MET A 92 -58.33 -2.78 -60.22
C MET A 92 -58.09 -4.01 -59.35
N GLN A 93 -58.33 -5.22 -59.86
CA GLN A 93 -58.17 -6.45 -59.11
C GLN A 93 -56.71 -6.93 -59.12
N HIS A 94 -56.00 -6.68 -60.22
CA HIS A 94 -54.54 -6.85 -60.29
C HIS A 94 -53.78 -5.79 -59.47
N SER A 95 -54.24 -4.54 -59.44
CA SER A 95 -53.59 -3.49 -58.64
C SER A 95 -53.75 -3.71 -57.13
N GLN A 96 -54.92 -4.18 -56.66
CA GLN A 96 -55.11 -4.58 -55.26
C GLN A 96 -54.25 -5.79 -54.87
N SER A 97 -54.09 -6.76 -55.76
CA SER A 97 -53.22 -7.92 -55.53
C SER A 97 -51.75 -7.53 -55.41
N ILE A 98 -51.24 -6.69 -56.31
CA ILE A 98 -49.87 -6.17 -56.26
C ILE A 98 -49.62 -5.32 -55.01
N ALA A 99 -50.57 -4.44 -54.64
CA ALA A 99 -50.47 -3.65 -53.42
C ALA A 99 -50.42 -4.52 -52.16
N SER A 100 -51.20 -5.61 -52.11
CA SER A 100 -51.17 -6.57 -50.99
C SER A 100 -49.85 -7.35 -50.91
N GLN A 101 -49.22 -7.66 -52.06
CA GLN A 101 -47.90 -8.28 -52.08
C GLN A 101 -46.81 -7.33 -51.57
N PHE A 102 -46.84 -6.06 -51.97
CA PHE A 102 -45.91 -5.05 -51.43
C PHE A 102 -46.10 -4.84 -49.92
N GLU A 103 -47.34 -4.86 -49.44
CA GLU A 103 -47.65 -4.78 -48.02
C GLU A 103 -47.08 -5.99 -47.25
N SER A 104 -47.25 -7.20 -47.78
CA SER A 104 -46.68 -8.42 -47.19
C SER A 104 -45.15 -8.37 -47.14
N GLN A 105 -44.49 -7.96 -48.24
CA GLN A 105 -43.04 -7.82 -48.27
C GLN A 105 -42.54 -6.75 -47.29
N ARG A 106 -43.26 -5.63 -47.16
CA ARG A 106 -42.93 -4.60 -46.17
C ARG A 106 -42.99 -5.14 -44.75
N GLN A 107 -44.04 -5.90 -44.42
CA GLN A 107 -44.19 -6.52 -43.11
C GLN A 107 -43.10 -7.56 -42.82
N GLU A 108 -42.71 -8.34 -43.81
CA GLU A 108 -41.60 -9.30 -43.71
C GLU A 108 -40.27 -8.60 -43.43
N ILE A 109 -39.97 -7.52 -44.17
CA ILE A 109 -38.78 -6.69 -43.95
C ILE A 109 -38.79 -6.10 -42.53
N ASP A 110 -39.92 -5.54 -42.09
CA ASP A 110 -40.06 -4.98 -40.74
C ASP A 110 -39.90 -6.04 -39.65
N GLN A 111 -40.41 -7.26 -39.87
CA GLN A 111 -40.23 -8.38 -38.97
C GLN A 111 -38.77 -8.82 -38.91
N TYR A 112 -38.09 -8.91 -40.05
CA TYR A 112 -36.68 -9.24 -40.12
C TYR A 112 -35.82 -8.21 -39.37
N ILE A 113 -36.04 -6.92 -39.61
CA ILE A 113 -35.33 -5.83 -38.93
C ILE A 113 -35.53 -5.92 -37.41
N ARG A 114 -36.77 -6.16 -36.95
CA ARG A 114 -37.06 -6.34 -35.51
C ARG A 114 -36.27 -7.50 -34.91
N ILE A 115 -36.24 -8.65 -35.58
CA ILE A 115 -35.52 -9.83 -35.10
C ILE A 115 -34.01 -9.56 -35.04
N GLN A 116 -33.42 -8.94 -36.08
CA GLN A 116 -31.99 -8.64 -36.07
C GLN A 116 -31.62 -7.61 -34.99
N ASN A 117 -32.46 -6.60 -34.78
CA ASN A 117 -32.24 -5.60 -33.73
C ASN A 117 -32.33 -6.23 -32.33
N GLU A 118 -33.30 -7.11 -32.08
CA GLU A 118 -33.42 -7.79 -30.79
C GLU A 118 -32.23 -8.73 -30.56
N ARG A 119 -31.81 -9.46 -31.59
CA ARG A 119 -30.63 -10.32 -31.52
C ARG A 119 -29.37 -9.52 -31.21
N LEU A 120 -29.16 -8.39 -31.87
CA LEU A 120 -28.03 -7.51 -31.61
C LEU A 120 -28.06 -6.98 -30.16
N ARG A 121 -29.23 -6.56 -29.69
CA ARG A 121 -29.44 -6.10 -28.31
C ARG A 121 -29.02 -7.15 -27.29
N LEU A 122 -29.44 -8.41 -27.47
CA LEU A 122 -29.10 -9.52 -26.57
C LEU A 122 -27.59 -9.81 -26.56
N VAL A 123 -26.94 -9.84 -27.73
CA VAL A 123 -25.48 -10.06 -27.81
C VAL A 123 -24.71 -8.93 -27.12
N LEU A 124 -25.10 -7.68 -27.32
CA LEU A 124 -24.46 -6.53 -26.67
C LEU A 124 -24.65 -6.54 -25.14
N GLN A 125 -25.83 -6.93 -24.66
CA GLN A 125 -26.07 -7.09 -23.22
C GLN A 125 -25.21 -8.19 -22.61
N GLU A 126 -25.14 -9.35 -23.27
CA GLU A 126 -24.34 -10.47 -22.77
C GLU A 126 -22.84 -10.14 -22.80
N GLN A 127 -22.34 -9.50 -23.87
CA GLN A 127 -20.96 -9.03 -23.94
C GLN A 127 -20.63 -8.06 -22.80
N ARG A 128 -21.51 -7.08 -22.54
CA ARG A 128 -21.35 -6.13 -21.44
C ARG A 128 -21.29 -6.83 -20.08
N LYS A 129 -22.21 -7.78 -19.86
CA LYS A 129 -22.25 -8.57 -18.62
C LYS A 129 -20.96 -9.36 -18.42
N GLN A 130 -20.44 -10.00 -19.47
CA GLN A 130 -19.18 -10.74 -19.43
C GLN A 130 -17.98 -9.82 -19.16
N GLN A 131 -17.91 -8.67 -19.83
CA GLN A 131 -16.86 -7.68 -19.60
C GLN A 131 -16.85 -7.15 -18.17
N LEU A 132 -18.02 -6.77 -17.64
CA LEU A 132 -18.16 -6.29 -16.27
C LEU A 132 -17.78 -7.38 -15.26
N THR A 133 -18.25 -8.61 -15.47
CA THR A 133 -17.91 -9.75 -14.60
C THR A 133 -16.40 -10.03 -14.60
N GLY A 134 -15.76 -9.99 -15.77
CA GLY A 134 -14.32 -10.18 -15.89
C GLY A 134 -13.51 -9.09 -15.18
N LEU A 135 -13.93 -7.82 -15.33
CA LEU A 135 -13.33 -6.70 -14.62
C LEU A 135 -13.49 -6.85 -13.10
N LEU A 136 -14.70 -7.17 -12.65
CA LEU A 136 -15.01 -7.33 -11.22
C LEU A 136 -14.15 -8.43 -10.60
N LYS A 137 -14.05 -9.61 -11.23
CA LYS A 137 -13.19 -10.71 -10.78
C LYS A 137 -11.73 -10.30 -10.67
N LYS A 138 -11.22 -9.51 -11.63
CA LYS A 138 -9.83 -9.03 -11.60
C LYS A 138 -9.58 -8.05 -10.47
N ILE A 139 -10.55 -7.16 -10.20
CA ILE A 139 -10.49 -6.24 -9.05
C ILE A 139 -10.55 -7.05 -7.76
N GLU A 140 -11.54 -7.94 -7.62
CA GLU A 140 -11.73 -8.80 -6.45
C GLU A 140 -10.48 -9.63 -6.14
N SER A 141 -9.87 -10.29 -7.13
CA SER A 141 -8.66 -11.08 -6.92
C SER A 141 -7.49 -10.23 -6.41
N LYS A 142 -7.34 -9.00 -6.95
CA LYS A 142 -6.27 -8.09 -6.52
C LYS A 142 -6.51 -7.55 -5.12
N THR A 143 -7.74 -7.12 -4.84
CA THR A 143 -8.14 -6.61 -3.54
C THR A 143 -8.04 -7.70 -2.46
N SER A 144 -8.46 -8.93 -2.75
CA SER A 144 -8.34 -10.08 -1.83
C SER A 144 -6.90 -10.38 -1.41
N VAL A 145 -5.95 -10.28 -2.35
CA VAL A 145 -4.53 -10.49 -2.05
C VAL A 145 -3.98 -9.35 -1.20
N LEU A 146 -4.28 -8.10 -1.56
CA LEU A 146 -3.82 -6.94 -0.79
C LEU A 146 -4.39 -6.90 0.63
N LEU A 147 -5.66 -7.28 0.80
CA LEU A 147 -6.29 -7.37 2.12
C LEU A 147 -5.58 -8.42 2.99
N ARG A 148 -5.36 -9.62 2.46
CA ARG A 148 -4.61 -10.66 3.18
C ARG A 148 -3.20 -10.22 3.58
N GLN A 149 -2.49 -9.55 2.68
CA GLN A 149 -1.17 -9.00 3.00
C GLN A 149 -1.25 -7.99 4.15
N LYS A 150 -2.25 -7.10 4.14
CA LYS A 150 -2.44 -6.12 5.22
C LYS A 150 -2.82 -6.79 6.53
N ASP A 151 -3.67 -7.81 6.51
CA ASP A 151 -4.02 -8.59 7.69
C ASP A 151 -2.80 -9.28 8.29
N GLU A 152 -1.90 -9.82 7.45
CA GLU A 152 -0.63 -10.40 7.91
C GLU A 152 0.33 -9.36 8.51
N GLU A 153 0.41 -8.16 7.92
CA GLU A 153 1.19 -7.04 8.47
C GLU A 153 0.63 -6.62 9.84
N ILE A 154 -0.69 -6.52 9.98
CA ILE A 154 -1.36 -6.22 11.25
C ILE A 154 -1.08 -7.32 12.27
N ALA A 155 -1.22 -8.59 11.90
CA ALA A 155 -0.96 -9.72 12.79
C ALA A 155 0.49 -9.74 13.30
N LYS A 156 1.47 -9.44 12.42
CA LYS A 156 2.88 -9.29 12.80
C LYS A 156 3.08 -8.14 13.79
N GLY A 157 2.44 -7.00 13.55
CA GLY A 157 2.47 -5.85 14.46
C GLY A 157 1.92 -6.20 15.84
N VAL A 158 0.75 -6.84 15.90
CA VAL A 158 0.12 -7.27 17.15
C VAL A 158 1.00 -8.27 17.90
N ASN A 159 1.57 -9.26 17.22
CA ASN A 159 2.48 -10.22 17.86
C ASN A 159 3.71 -9.51 18.45
N ARG A 160 4.30 -8.55 17.72
CA ARG A 160 5.45 -7.82 18.22
C ARG A 160 5.11 -6.95 19.44
N THR A 161 3.95 -6.28 19.43
CA THR A 161 3.49 -5.52 20.59
C THR A 161 3.31 -6.43 21.80
N MET A 162 2.68 -7.59 21.62
CA MET A 162 2.50 -8.58 22.69
C MET A 162 3.83 -9.08 23.26
N GLU A 163 4.81 -9.42 22.41
CA GLU A 163 6.16 -9.82 22.86
C GLU A 163 6.83 -8.72 23.71
N LEU A 164 6.73 -7.47 23.26
CA LEU A 164 7.32 -6.33 23.95
C LEU A 164 6.62 -6.05 25.29
N GLU A 165 5.29 -6.16 25.35
CA GLU A 165 4.54 -6.01 26.60
C GLU A 165 4.88 -7.10 27.63
N VAL A 166 5.11 -8.34 27.18
CA VAL A 166 5.55 -9.43 28.06
C VAL A 166 6.97 -9.16 28.57
N PHE A 167 7.86 -8.70 27.70
CA PHE A 167 9.23 -8.35 28.08
C PHE A 167 9.28 -7.18 29.08
N LEU A 168 8.50 -6.11 28.84
CA LEU A 168 8.39 -4.98 29.75
C LEU A 168 7.89 -5.43 31.13
N ARG A 169 6.80 -6.21 31.18
CA ARG A 169 6.28 -6.74 32.46
C ARG A 169 7.31 -7.56 33.23
N ARG A 170 8.14 -8.33 32.51
CA ARG A 170 9.23 -9.09 33.14
C ARG A 170 10.29 -8.17 33.74
N LEU A 171 10.74 -7.17 32.99
CA LEU A 171 11.74 -6.20 33.47
C LEU A 171 11.21 -5.37 34.65
N GLU A 172 9.95 -4.96 34.61
CA GLU A 172 9.29 -4.26 35.71
C GLU A 172 9.26 -5.12 36.98
N ALA A 173 8.91 -6.39 36.86
CA ALA A 173 8.91 -7.32 38.00
C ALA A 173 10.32 -7.55 38.57
N GLU A 174 11.33 -7.65 37.71
CA GLU A 174 12.73 -7.77 38.13
C GLU A 174 13.23 -6.50 38.82
N ASN A 175 12.92 -5.32 38.28
CA ASN A 175 13.26 -4.04 38.90
C ASN A 175 12.63 -3.90 40.29
N GLN A 176 11.34 -4.21 40.43
CA GLN A 176 10.67 -4.21 41.73
C GLN A 176 11.26 -5.23 42.72
N ALA A 177 11.76 -6.38 42.24
CA ALA A 177 12.45 -7.33 43.09
C ALA A 177 13.78 -6.77 43.61
N TRP A 178 14.59 -6.18 42.73
CA TRP A 178 15.85 -5.55 43.11
C TRP A 178 15.66 -4.35 44.03
N GLN A 179 14.64 -3.53 43.79
CA GLN A 179 14.31 -2.39 44.65
C GLN A 179 13.94 -2.84 46.06
N ARG A 180 13.17 -3.94 46.21
CA ARG A 180 12.87 -4.51 47.52
C ARG A 180 14.12 -5.00 48.24
N VAL A 181 15.01 -5.72 47.54
CA VAL A 181 16.28 -6.17 48.12
C VAL A 181 17.14 -4.98 48.57
N ALA A 182 17.21 -3.92 47.77
CA ALA A 182 17.95 -2.71 48.13
C ALA A 182 17.36 -2.04 49.39
N GLN A 183 16.03 -1.92 49.48
CA GLN A 183 15.34 -1.36 50.66
C GLN A 183 15.53 -2.21 51.92
N GLU A 184 15.47 -3.54 51.80
CA GLU A 184 15.73 -4.46 52.91
C GLU A 184 17.18 -4.34 53.41
N ASN A 185 18.14 -4.23 52.48
CA ASN A 185 19.55 -4.00 52.81
C ASN A 185 19.77 -2.64 53.47
N GLU A 186 19.13 -1.58 52.95
CA GLU A 186 19.18 -0.23 53.54
C GLU A 186 18.63 -0.23 54.97
N ALA A 187 17.48 -0.87 55.20
CA ALA A 187 16.89 -1.02 56.53
C ALA A 187 17.80 -1.80 57.48
N MET A 188 18.46 -2.86 56.99
CA MET A 188 19.44 -3.63 57.76
C MET A 188 20.65 -2.77 58.16
N VAL A 189 21.23 -2.02 57.22
CA VAL A 189 22.36 -1.11 57.48
C VAL A 189 21.95 -0.03 58.48
N ALA A 190 20.78 0.57 58.33
CA ALA A 190 20.27 1.56 59.26
C ALA A 190 20.09 0.99 60.68
N SER A 191 19.58 -0.23 60.81
CA SER A 191 19.46 -0.91 62.12
C SER A 191 20.83 -1.19 62.75
N LEU A 192 21.81 -1.63 61.94
CA LEU A 192 23.17 -1.86 62.41
C LEU A 192 23.84 -0.55 62.85
N ASN A 193 23.69 0.52 62.08
CA ASN A 193 24.23 1.84 62.40
C ASN A 193 23.66 2.39 63.72
N ASN A 194 22.33 2.30 63.91
CA ASN A 194 21.68 2.66 65.18
C ASN A 194 22.22 1.83 66.37
N THR A 195 22.50 0.54 66.15
CA THR A 195 23.06 -0.32 67.20
C THR A 195 24.48 0.09 67.56
N LEU A 196 25.31 0.44 66.55
CA LEU A 196 26.67 0.95 66.78
C LEU A 196 26.66 2.27 67.56
N GLU A 197 25.81 3.22 67.18
CA GLU A 197 25.63 4.48 67.90
C GLU A 197 25.22 4.23 69.36
N GLN A 198 24.26 3.32 69.60
CA GLN A 198 23.85 2.98 70.97
C GLN A 198 24.97 2.33 71.81
N VAL A 199 25.84 1.52 71.21
CA VAL A 199 27.00 0.93 71.92
C VAL A 199 28.05 2.00 72.22
N LEU A 200 28.29 2.93 71.28
CA LEU A 200 29.18 4.07 71.51
C LEU A 200 28.67 4.96 72.66
N GLU A 201 27.36 5.25 72.70
CA GLU A 201 26.75 6.04 73.78
C GLU A 201 26.69 5.32 75.12
N ARG A 202 26.57 3.97 75.13
CA ARG A 202 26.62 3.16 76.37
C ARG A 202 28.02 2.92 76.89
N SER A 203 29.06 3.24 76.12
CA SER A 203 30.44 3.22 76.59
C SER A 203 30.68 4.50 77.40
N PRO A 204 30.84 4.43 78.74
CA PRO A 204 31.13 5.62 79.51
C PRO A 204 32.52 6.10 79.11
N CYS A 205 32.65 7.38 78.74
CA CYS A 205 33.94 8.06 78.72
C CYS A 205 34.68 7.75 80.01
N GLY A 206 35.74 6.96 79.89
CA GLY A 206 36.39 6.32 81.03
C GLY A 206 37.88 6.13 80.83
N ILE A 207 38.56 7.00 80.08
CA ILE A 207 39.95 7.40 80.36
C ILE A 207 40.09 8.90 80.06
N ASN A 208 39.59 9.72 80.99
CA ASN A 208 40.33 10.93 81.31
C ASN A 208 41.50 10.49 82.20
N ASN A 209 42.73 10.67 81.73
CA ASN A 209 43.84 11.11 82.58
C ASN A 209 45.05 11.48 81.71
N GLY A 210 45.21 12.80 81.53
CA GLY A 210 46.49 13.48 81.70
C GLY A 210 47.47 13.45 80.55
N ALA A 211 47.29 14.35 79.58
CA ALA A 211 48.38 15.17 79.05
C ALA A 211 47.76 16.35 78.28
N GLU A 212 47.81 17.52 78.90
CA GLU A 212 47.84 18.78 78.14
C GLU A 212 49.14 18.75 77.33
N ASP A 213 49.07 18.51 76.03
CA ASP A 213 50.14 18.95 75.13
C ASP A 213 49.56 19.38 73.78
N ALA A 214 49.83 20.65 73.50
CA ALA A 214 49.79 21.38 72.24
C ALA A 214 49.05 20.76 71.04
N GLU A 215 47.97 21.45 70.67
CA GLU A 215 47.71 21.93 69.31
C GLU A 215 47.80 20.93 68.14
N SER A 216 46.62 20.39 67.81
CA SER A 216 45.98 20.56 66.50
C SER A 216 46.90 20.48 65.28
N CYS A 217 47.23 19.26 64.88
CA CYS A 217 47.81 18.95 63.58
C CYS A 217 47.01 17.82 62.92
N CYS A 218 45.97 18.21 62.19
CA CYS A 218 45.42 17.57 61.00
C CYS A 218 44.47 18.60 60.38
N ASP A 219 45.08 19.65 59.82
CA ASP A 219 44.48 20.52 58.82
C ASP A 219 44.24 19.66 57.58
N VAL A 220 43.13 18.91 57.60
CA VAL A 220 42.58 18.27 56.41
C VAL A 220 41.45 19.17 55.97
N ASP A 221 41.74 19.95 54.92
CA ASP A 221 40.83 20.73 54.11
C ASP A 221 39.44 20.08 54.02
N ARG A 222 38.51 20.50 54.89
CA ARG A 222 37.06 20.26 54.72
C ARG A 222 36.43 21.39 53.91
N ASN A 223 37.10 21.83 52.85
CA ASN A 223 36.57 22.78 51.88
C ASN A 223 37.10 22.57 50.44
N LEU A 224 37.60 21.36 50.12
CA LEU A 224 37.98 20.99 48.74
C LEU A 224 37.12 19.88 48.11
N GLU A 225 36.06 19.41 48.77
CA GLU A 225 35.11 18.44 48.18
C GLU A 225 33.74 19.06 47.84
N GLN A 226 33.67 20.39 47.76
CA GLN A 226 32.51 21.14 47.21
C GLN A 226 32.93 22.07 46.07
N ARG A 227 34.05 21.76 45.41
CA ARG A 227 34.55 22.55 44.28
C ARG A 227 35.11 21.72 43.12
N GLU A 228 34.80 20.43 43.10
CA GLU A 228 35.09 19.55 41.96
C GLU A 228 33.81 18.97 41.32
N GLU A 229 32.61 19.31 41.83
CA GLU A 229 31.32 18.95 41.22
C GLU A 229 30.67 20.11 40.44
N GLU A 230 31.28 21.31 40.41
CA GLU A 230 30.75 22.47 39.66
C GLU A 230 31.62 22.86 38.44
N GLU A 231 32.74 22.19 38.17
CA GLU A 231 33.57 22.43 36.98
C GLU A 231 33.44 21.34 35.89
N GLU A 232 32.77 20.21 36.17
CA GLU A 232 32.42 19.21 35.14
C GLU A 232 31.03 19.45 34.50
N GLU A 233 30.16 20.25 35.13
CA GLU A 233 28.83 20.59 34.57
C GLU A 233 28.85 21.80 33.60
N GLU A 234 29.90 22.64 33.62
CA GLU A 234 30.02 23.80 32.70
C GLU A 234 30.72 23.49 31.35
N GLU A 235 31.33 22.31 31.18
CA GLU A 235 31.84 21.87 29.87
C GLU A 235 30.81 21.08 29.04
N GLU A 236 29.82 20.45 29.67
CA GLU A 236 28.76 19.73 28.96
C GLU A 236 27.68 20.66 28.37
N GLU A 237 27.42 21.82 28.99
CA GLU A 237 26.44 22.79 28.46
C GLU A 237 26.97 23.67 27.31
N LYS A 238 28.30 23.75 27.10
CA LYS A 238 28.86 24.44 25.91
C LYS A 238 28.81 23.56 24.66
N GLN A 239 28.80 22.24 24.78
CA GLN A 239 28.67 21.35 23.62
C GLN A 239 27.24 21.28 23.07
N ASN A 240 26.23 21.61 23.87
CA ASN A 240 24.83 21.51 23.45
C ASN A 240 24.30 22.75 22.69
N ARG A 241 25.10 23.82 22.56
CA ARG A 241 24.79 24.98 21.70
C ARG A 241 25.46 24.97 20.33
N GLU A 242 26.32 23.99 20.05
CA GLU A 242 26.88 23.72 18.71
C GLU A 242 26.23 22.48 18.06
N GLY A 243 25.17 21.95 18.66
CA GLY A 243 24.43 20.74 18.25
C GLY A 243 23.53 20.88 17.01
N LEU A 244 23.97 21.60 15.97
CA LEU A 244 23.32 21.56 14.65
C LEU A 244 24.06 20.69 13.63
N TYR A 245 25.26 20.22 13.97
CA TYR A 245 26.07 19.39 13.06
C TYR A 245 25.78 17.91 13.29
N MET A 246 24.93 17.34 12.45
CA MET A 246 24.71 15.90 12.43
C MET A 246 25.98 15.21 11.93
N LEU A 247 26.61 14.32 12.72
CA LEU A 247 27.74 13.51 12.23
C LEU A 247 27.34 12.69 10.99
N CYS A 248 28.28 12.55 10.05
CA CYS A 248 28.14 11.74 8.83
C CYS A 248 27.76 10.31 9.18
N LYS A 249 26.60 9.85 8.72
CA LYS A 249 26.05 8.53 9.05
C LYS A 249 26.82 7.35 8.47
N SER A 250 27.79 7.60 7.58
CA SER A 250 28.61 6.55 6.98
C SER A 250 29.95 6.35 7.66
N CYS A 251 30.56 7.41 8.22
CA CYS A 251 31.86 7.31 8.89
C CYS A 251 31.82 7.67 10.37
N ASN A 252 30.77 8.33 10.84
CA ASN A 252 30.60 8.84 12.21
C ASN A 252 31.77 9.67 12.75
N ILE A 253 32.63 10.20 11.88
CA ILE A 253 33.84 10.96 12.25
C ILE A 253 33.74 12.44 11.86
N ARG A 254 33.21 12.73 10.67
CA ARG A 254 33.11 14.11 10.12
C ARG A 254 31.66 14.57 10.12
N ASP A 255 31.45 15.87 10.11
CA ASP A 255 30.11 16.45 10.02
C ASP A 255 29.42 16.14 8.69
N SER A 256 28.11 16.01 8.75
CA SER A 256 27.27 15.90 7.56
C SER A 256 27.15 17.27 6.91
N CYS A 257 27.76 17.41 5.74
CA CYS A 257 27.67 18.60 4.92
C CYS A 257 27.00 18.34 3.56
N VAL A 258 26.52 17.12 3.30
CA VAL A 258 25.93 16.77 2.00
C VAL A 258 24.49 16.25 2.12
N LEU A 259 23.61 16.87 1.33
CA LEU A 259 22.19 16.56 1.20
C LEU A 259 21.92 15.69 -0.03
N PHE A 260 21.13 14.63 0.15
CA PHE A 260 20.80 13.66 -0.92
C PHE A 260 19.45 13.95 -1.58
N LEU A 261 19.38 13.97 -2.91
CA LEU A 261 18.13 14.11 -3.66
C LEU A 261 17.66 12.78 -4.26
N PRO A 262 16.34 12.50 -4.24
CA PRO A 262 15.24 13.42 -3.89
C PRO A 262 14.82 13.44 -2.41
N CYS A 263 15.41 12.62 -1.52
CA CYS A 263 14.96 12.48 -0.14
C CYS A 263 15.23 13.67 0.80
N ARG A 264 16.12 14.60 0.40
CA ARG A 264 16.53 15.80 1.15
C ARG A 264 17.18 15.57 2.52
N HIS A 265 17.67 14.38 2.82
CA HIS A 265 18.41 14.13 4.06
C HIS A 265 19.86 14.64 3.97
N LEU A 266 20.24 15.46 4.95
CA LEU A 266 21.62 15.86 5.23
C LEU A 266 22.26 14.80 6.14
N CYS A 267 23.13 13.94 5.59
CA CYS A 267 23.56 12.74 6.32
C CYS A 267 24.95 12.19 5.97
N SER A 268 25.69 12.81 5.04
CA SER A 268 27.07 12.41 4.78
C SER A 268 28.02 13.60 4.71
N CYS A 269 29.29 13.35 4.96
CA CYS A 269 30.37 14.29 4.62
C CYS A 269 30.75 14.15 3.13
N LYS A 270 31.48 15.14 2.62
CA LYS A 270 31.92 15.22 1.21
C LYS A 270 32.66 13.99 0.70
N ALA A 271 33.53 13.40 1.53
CA ALA A 271 34.30 12.22 1.12
C ALA A 271 33.46 10.93 1.13
N CYS A 272 32.48 10.82 2.03
CA CYS A 272 31.60 9.65 2.06
C CYS A 272 30.56 9.71 0.94
N GLU A 273 30.09 10.90 0.57
CA GLU A 273 29.11 11.09 -0.51
C GLU A 273 29.52 10.40 -1.83
N ALA A 274 30.79 10.51 -2.23
CA ALA A 274 31.30 9.91 -3.47
C ALA A 274 31.19 8.38 -3.51
N LEU A 275 31.10 7.72 -2.35
CA LEU A 275 31.02 6.26 -2.20
C LEU A 275 29.59 5.77 -1.98
N LEU A 276 28.62 6.68 -1.92
CA LEU A 276 27.23 6.37 -1.58
C LEU A 276 26.32 6.53 -2.80
N ASP A 277 25.72 5.43 -3.24
CA ASP A 277 24.70 5.42 -4.31
C ASP A 277 23.27 5.53 -3.76
N SER A 278 23.11 5.53 -2.44
CA SER A 278 21.82 5.70 -1.77
C SER A 278 21.97 6.48 -0.45
N CYS A 279 20.88 7.07 0.02
CA CYS A 279 20.83 7.82 1.26
C CYS A 279 20.95 6.88 2.48
N PRO A 280 21.95 7.06 3.38
CA PRO A 280 22.10 6.25 4.59
C PRO A 280 20.90 6.29 5.56
N VAL A 281 20.06 7.32 5.49
CA VAL A 281 18.92 7.50 6.40
C VAL A 281 17.67 6.75 5.93
N CYS A 282 17.39 6.79 4.63
CA CYS A 282 16.11 6.29 4.08
C CYS A 282 16.25 5.27 2.96
N GLY A 283 17.48 4.91 2.57
CA GLY A 283 17.76 3.92 1.52
C GLY A 283 17.40 4.37 0.10
N MET A 284 16.93 5.60 -0.09
CA MET A 284 16.55 6.13 -1.40
C MET A 284 17.78 6.32 -2.30
N ALA A 285 17.71 5.86 -3.54
CA ALA A 285 18.80 6.00 -4.52
C ALA A 285 19.17 7.48 -4.75
N LYS A 286 20.47 7.78 -4.71
CA LYS A 286 21.05 9.11 -4.91
C LYS A 286 20.95 9.47 -6.39
N LYS A 287 20.14 10.47 -6.72
CA LYS A 287 20.08 11.04 -8.08
C LYS A 287 20.97 12.27 -8.25
N ALA A 288 21.14 13.02 -7.18
CA ALA A 288 22.03 14.16 -7.08
C ALA A 288 22.33 14.42 -5.60
N SER A 289 23.36 15.22 -5.35
CA SER A 289 23.83 15.64 -4.03
C SER A 289 24.12 17.14 -4.04
N ILE A 290 23.92 17.80 -2.91
CA ILE A 290 24.20 19.23 -2.74
C ILE A 290 25.01 19.40 -1.45
N GLU A 291 26.16 20.06 -1.56
CA GLU A 291 26.95 20.47 -0.41
C GLU A 291 26.28 21.68 0.27
N ALA A 292 25.94 21.53 1.54
CA ALA A 292 25.40 22.59 2.37
C ALA A 292 26.56 23.44 2.89
N LEU A 293 26.51 24.74 2.60
CA LEU A 293 27.37 25.73 3.24
C LEU A 293 26.73 26.07 4.59
N ILE A 294 27.18 25.41 5.64
CA ILE A 294 26.72 25.67 7.01
C ILE A 294 27.77 26.59 7.63
N SER A 295 27.37 27.84 7.91
CA SER A 295 28.20 28.92 8.47
C SER A 295 27.89 29.11 9.94
#